data_AF-A0A2I0VNF6-F1
#
_entry.id   AF-A0A2I0VNF6-F1
#
_cell.length_a   1.000
_cell.length_b   1.000
_cell.length_c   1.000
_cell.angle_alpha   90.00
_cell.angle_beta   90.00
_cell.angle_gamma   90.00
#
_symmetry.space_group_name_H-M   'P 1'
#
loop_
_entity.id
_entity.type
_entity.pdbx_description
1 polymer ?
#
loop_
_entity_poly.entity_id
_entity_poly.type
_entity_poly.pdbx_seq_one_letter_code
_entity_poly.pdbx_strand_id
1 'polypeptide(L)'
;MEHDNVTERIVNWRKPTPPFVKLNSDGSVNNLSAGAGGIIRDSSGSVLAAFAAPIHRSNSITAELMALNYGLKICKNRGFNNVWIEVDYMLLIQIINGTIPSNPQNFYLIREIKHYISSMNFFISHSYREANVCADWLAKKGCSLTNYEDLDIRMLNPILKGMVNLDKAGMPYIRNV
;
A
#
# COMPACT_ATOMS: atom_id res chain seq x y z
N MET A 1 -28.26 32.15 -0.59
CA MET A 1 -26.91 31.56 -0.51
C MET A 1 -27.10 30.17 0.05
N GLU A 2 -27.23 29.18 -0.83
CA GLU A 2 -27.28 27.77 -0.43
C GLU A 2 -25.88 27.39 0.04
N HIS A 3 -25.78 26.92 1.28
CA HIS A 3 -24.60 26.21 1.74
C HIS A 3 -24.63 24.84 1.06
N ASP A 4 -23.72 24.61 0.11
CA ASP A 4 -23.44 23.26 -0.36
C ASP A 4 -23.06 22.41 0.86
N ASN A 5 -23.95 21.49 1.24
CA ASN A 5 -23.69 20.53 2.30
C ASN A 5 -22.59 19.58 1.81
N VAL A 6 -21.34 19.89 2.13
CA VAL A 6 -20.22 18.95 1.96
C VAL A 6 -20.54 17.71 2.81
N THR A 7 -20.86 16.61 2.15
CA THR A 7 -21.09 15.34 2.83
C THR A 7 -19.74 14.75 3.21
N GLU A 8 -19.39 14.80 4.48
CA GLU A 8 -18.19 14.16 5.00
C GLU A 8 -18.39 12.66 5.16
N ARG A 9 -17.41 11.87 4.76
CA ARG A 9 -17.38 10.42 5.00
C ARG A 9 -16.25 10.06 5.97
N ILE A 10 -16.61 9.31 6.99
CA ILE A 10 -15.64 8.73 7.93
C ILE A 10 -14.99 7.49 7.28
N VAL A 11 -13.67 7.47 7.31
CA VAL A 11 -12.82 6.40 6.75
C VAL A 11 -11.87 5.93 7.85
N ASN A 12 -11.73 4.62 8.05
CA ASN A 12 -10.82 4.06 9.05
C ASN A 12 -10.02 2.92 8.43
N TRP A 13 -8.75 2.83 8.79
CA TRP A 13 -8.01 1.59 8.58
C TRP A 13 -8.61 0.47 9.43
N ARG A 14 -8.78 -0.72 8.83
CA ARG A 14 -9.36 -1.89 9.52
C ARG A 14 -8.29 -2.94 9.76
N LYS A 15 -8.24 -3.50 10.97
CA LYS A 15 -7.37 -4.65 11.26
C LYS A 15 -7.79 -5.87 10.43
N PRO A 16 -6.84 -6.67 9.93
CA PRO A 16 -7.18 -7.97 9.36
C PRO A 16 -7.66 -8.93 10.45
N THR A 17 -8.54 -9.85 10.08
CA THR A 17 -8.91 -10.97 10.94
C THR A 17 -7.85 -12.08 10.85
N PRO A 18 -7.49 -12.77 11.94
CA PRO A 18 -6.64 -13.95 11.84
C PRO A 18 -7.21 -14.98 10.86
N PRO A 19 -6.38 -15.71 10.09
CA PRO A 19 -4.91 -15.74 10.14
C PRO A 19 -4.21 -14.70 9.24
N PHE A 20 -4.92 -13.68 8.75
CA PHE A 20 -4.40 -12.76 7.76
C PHE A 20 -3.44 -11.71 8.33
N VAL A 21 -2.36 -11.46 7.59
CA VAL A 21 -1.65 -10.18 7.66
C VAL A 21 -2.22 -9.23 6.63
N LYS A 22 -2.12 -7.93 6.87
CA LYS A 22 -2.55 -6.90 5.93
C LYS A 22 -1.35 -6.20 5.32
N LEU A 23 -1.26 -6.22 3.99
CA LEU A 23 -0.31 -5.46 3.19
C LEU A 23 -1.01 -4.21 2.66
N ASN A 24 -0.57 -3.04 3.12
CA ASN A 24 -0.91 -1.76 2.51
C ASN A 24 0.28 -1.31 1.66
N SER A 25 0.07 -0.98 0.38
CA SER A 25 1.10 -0.46 -0.51
C SER A 25 0.63 0.80 -1.24
N ASP A 26 1.57 1.63 -1.67
CA ASP A 26 1.30 2.86 -2.41
C ASP A 26 2.47 3.24 -3.32
N GLY A 27 2.16 3.87 -4.46
CA GLY A 27 3.11 4.41 -5.41
C GLY A 27 3.03 5.94 -5.48
N SER A 28 4.14 6.63 -5.23
CA SER A 28 4.21 8.08 -5.34
C SER A 28 5.00 8.49 -6.58
N VAL A 29 4.50 9.48 -7.31
CA VAL A 29 5.20 10.09 -8.45
C VAL A 29 5.11 11.59 -8.35
N ASN A 30 6.25 12.27 -8.49
CA ASN A 30 6.32 13.72 -8.63
C ASN A 30 7.09 14.08 -9.93
N ASN A 31 7.29 15.36 -10.20
CA ASN A 31 7.93 15.84 -11.44
C ASN A 31 9.36 15.30 -11.64
N LEU A 32 10.05 14.94 -10.56
CA LEU A 32 11.47 14.61 -10.57
C LEU A 32 11.77 13.16 -10.23
N SER A 33 10.94 12.52 -9.39
CA SER A 33 11.16 11.17 -8.88
C SER A 33 9.87 10.38 -8.72
N ALA A 34 10.02 9.07 -8.60
CA ALA A 34 8.98 8.14 -8.21
C ALA A 34 9.46 7.30 -7.02
N GLY A 35 8.53 6.78 -6.25
CA GLY A 35 8.78 6.00 -5.06
C GLY A 35 7.69 4.98 -4.82
N ALA A 36 8.05 3.90 -4.15
CA ALA A 36 7.13 2.90 -3.63
C ALA A 36 7.26 2.82 -2.12
N GLY A 37 6.16 2.54 -1.46
CA GLY A 37 6.12 2.30 -0.04
C GLY A 37 5.12 1.22 0.31
N GLY A 38 5.34 0.57 1.45
CA GLY A 38 4.36 -0.35 1.97
C GLY A 38 4.65 -0.82 3.37
N ILE A 39 3.58 -1.26 4.03
CA ILE A 39 3.60 -1.70 5.41
C ILE A 39 2.76 -2.98 5.55
N ILE A 40 3.30 -3.95 6.27
CA ILE A 40 2.67 -5.23 6.56
C ILE A 40 2.36 -5.27 8.05
N ARG A 41 1.09 -5.52 8.39
CA ARG A 41 0.59 -5.50 9.77
C ARG A 41 -0.15 -6.79 10.12
N ASP A 42 -0.06 -7.21 11.37
CA ASP A 42 -0.84 -8.34 11.90
C ASP A 42 -2.27 -7.93 12.31
N SER A 43 -3.03 -8.91 12.82
CA SER A 43 -4.40 -8.71 13.32
C SER A 43 -4.50 -7.85 14.57
N SER A 44 -3.40 -7.60 15.29
CA SER A 44 -3.33 -6.64 16.39
C SER A 44 -3.04 -5.20 15.90
N GLY A 45 -2.78 -5.02 14.60
CA GLY A 45 -2.32 -3.77 14.00
C GLY A 45 -0.83 -3.50 14.22
N SER A 46 -0.07 -4.47 14.72
CA SER A 46 1.37 -4.32 14.93
C SER A 46 2.12 -4.51 13.61
N VAL A 47 3.17 -3.70 13.42
CA VAL A 47 3.97 -3.71 12.19
C VAL A 47 4.88 -4.93 12.17
N LEU A 48 4.75 -5.76 11.15
CA LEU A 48 5.61 -6.90 10.91
C LEU A 48 6.77 -6.52 9.99
N ALA A 49 6.52 -5.70 8.97
CA ALA A 49 7.52 -5.17 8.05
C ALA A 49 7.05 -3.84 7.47
N ALA A 50 7.99 -2.98 7.08
CA ALA A 50 7.74 -1.77 6.32
C ALA A 50 8.92 -1.52 5.39
N PHE A 51 8.66 -0.95 4.23
CA PHE A 51 9.70 -0.62 3.25
C PHE A 51 9.41 0.70 2.55
N ALA A 52 10.47 1.31 2.04
CA ALA A 52 10.41 2.43 1.11
C ALA A 52 11.47 2.21 0.02
N ALA A 53 11.14 2.56 -1.22
CA ALA A 53 12.04 2.31 -2.35
C ALA A 53 11.94 3.43 -3.38
N PRO A 54 13.07 3.90 -3.93
CA PRO A 54 13.02 4.75 -5.10
C PRO A 54 12.64 3.94 -6.33
N ILE A 55 11.93 4.58 -7.23
CA ILE A 55 11.55 4.04 -8.52
C ILE A 55 12.13 4.94 -9.60
N HIS A 56 12.76 4.33 -10.61
CA HIS A 56 13.17 5.04 -11.82
C HIS A 56 11.95 5.72 -12.42
N ARG A 57 12.07 7.00 -12.82
CA ARG A 57 10.95 7.82 -13.32
C ARG A 57 9.95 6.99 -14.12
N SER A 58 8.76 6.82 -13.54
CA SER A 58 7.69 6.01 -14.08
C SER A 58 6.36 6.76 -13.94
N ASN A 59 5.30 6.22 -14.57
CA ASN A 59 3.95 6.69 -14.32
C ASN A 59 3.39 6.12 -13.00
N SER A 60 2.26 6.67 -12.55
CA SER A 60 1.62 6.28 -11.29
C SER A 60 1.29 4.79 -11.25
N ILE A 61 0.70 4.21 -12.31
CA ILE A 61 0.34 2.79 -12.29
C ILE A 61 1.57 1.87 -12.16
N THR A 62 2.70 2.21 -12.77
CA THR A 62 3.94 1.44 -12.60
C THR A 62 4.47 1.57 -11.18
N ALA A 63 4.39 2.76 -10.56
CA ALA A 63 4.79 2.94 -9.16
C ALA A 63 3.95 2.11 -8.19
N GLU A 64 2.63 2.10 -8.38
CA GLU A 64 1.68 1.27 -7.63
C GLU A 64 1.99 -0.23 -7.76
N LEU A 65 2.21 -0.71 -8.99
CA LEU A 65 2.52 -2.11 -9.25
C LEU A 65 3.86 -2.52 -8.61
N MET A 66 4.87 -1.65 -8.65
CA MET A 66 6.15 -1.92 -8.00
C MET A 66 6.01 -1.96 -6.48
N ALA A 67 5.25 -1.04 -5.88
CA ALA A 67 4.97 -1.06 -4.44
C ALA A 67 4.30 -2.37 -4.01
N LEU A 68 3.27 -2.80 -4.74
CA LEU A 68 2.62 -4.08 -4.47
C LEU A 68 3.59 -5.27 -4.64
N ASN A 69 4.40 -5.28 -5.70
CA ASN A 69 5.38 -6.34 -5.95
C ASN A 69 6.39 -6.46 -4.81
N TYR A 70 6.96 -5.35 -4.32
CA TYR A 70 7.85 -5.36 -3.17
C TYR A 70 7.17 -5.92 -1.91
N GLY A 71 5.94 -5.48 -1.61
CA GLY A 71 5.18 -5.97 -0.47
C GLY A 71 4.89 -7.47 -0.54
N LEU A 72 4.48 -7.97 -1.72
CA LEU A 72 4.22 -9.40 -1.95
C LEU A 72 5.50 -10.24 -1.83
N LYS A 73 6.63 -9.74 -2.33
CA LYS A 73 7.93 -10.40 -2.18
C LYS A 73 8.33 -10.53 -0.71
N ILE A 74 8.11 -9.50 0.12
CA ILE A 74 8.31 -9.59 1.57
C ILE A 74 7.39 -10.63 2.19
N CYS A 75 6.09 -10.63 1.82
CA CYS A 75 5.14 -11.63 2.32
C CYS A 75 5.59 -13.05 2.00
N LYS A 76 6.04 -13.31 0.76
CA LYS A 76 6.54 -14.61 0.33
C LYS A 76 7.79 -15.02 1.13
N ASN A 77 8.77 -14.13 1.24
CA ASN A 77 10.03 -14.41 1.93
C ASN A 77 9.86 -14.66 3.44
N ARG A 78 8.83 -14.07 4.05
CA ARG A 78 8.50 -14.26 5.46
C ARG A 78 7.50 -15.39 5.73
N GLY A 79 7.07 -16.10 4.68
CA GLY A 79 6.10 -17.20 4.81
C GLY A 79 4.68 -16.73 5.16
N PHE A 80 4.34 -15.48 4.90
CA PHE A 80 2.97 -14.98 5.07
C PHE A 80 2.10 -15.48 3.93
N ASN A 81 1.35 -16.56 4.20
CA ASN A 81 0.51 -17.21 3.19
C ASN A 81 -0.94 -16.72 3.19
N ASN A 82 -1.40 -16.03 4.24
CA ASN A 82 -2.74 -15.43 4.32
C ASN A 82 -2.58 -13.90 4.28
N VAL A 83 -2.84 -13.29 3.12
CA VAL A 83 -2.53 -11.86 2.88
C VAL A 83 -3.76 -11.10 2.42
N TRP A 84 -4.18 -10.11 3.21
CA TRP A 84 -5.13 -9.11 2.78
C TRP A 84 -4.37 -7.92 2.19
N ILE A 85 -4.48 -7.74 0.87
CA ILE A 85 -3.87 -6.68 0.11
C ILE A 85 -4.82 -5.48 0.04
N GLU A 86 -4.34 -4.30 0.42
CA GLU A 86 -5.01 -3.03 0.26
C GLU A 86 -4.16 -2.07 -0.57
N VAL A 87 -4.76 -1.54 -1.62
CA VAL A 87 -4.20 -0.57 -2.57
C VAL A 87 -5.21 0.55 -2.74
N ASP A 88 -4.78 1.78 -2.98
CA ASP A 88 -5.71 2.91 -3.16
C ASP A 88 -5.96 3.29 -4.64
N TYR A 89 -5.37 2.51 -5.56
CA TYR A 89 -5.52 2.71 -6.99
C TYR A 89 -6.41 1.65 -7.62
N MET A 90 -7.70 1.97 -7.81
CA MET A 90 -8.71 1.04 -8.35
C MET A 90 -8.29 0.38 -9.68
N LEU A 91 -7.63 1.13 -10.55
CA LEU A 91 -7.17 0.63 -11.85
C LEU A 91 -6.17 -0.53 -11.70
N LEU A 92 -5.34 -0.52 -10.65
CA LEU A 92 -4.41 -1.63 -10.37
C LEU A 92 -5.18 -2.93 -10.11
N ILE A 93 -6.27 -2.88 -9.33
CA ILE A 93 -7.09 -4.06 -9.04
C ILE A 93 -7.70 -4.62 -10.32
N GLN A 94 -8.23 -3.74 -11.18
CA GLN A 94 -8.81 -4.12 -12.47
C GLN A 94 -7.77 -4.77 -13.41
N ILE A 95 -6.53 -4.26 -13.41
CA ILE A 95 -5.41 -4.82 -14.17
C ILE A 95 -5.04 -6.22 -13.65
N ILE A 96 -4.93 -6.39 -12.33
CA ILE A 96 -4.60 -7.69 -11.72
C ILE A 96 -5.69 -8.71 -12.03
N ASN A 97 -6.96 -8.33 -11.90
CA ASN A 97 -8.09 -9.19 -12.21
C ASN A 97 -8.24 -9.46 -13.72
N GLY A 98 -7.48 -8.78 -14.58
CA GLY A 98 -7.55 -8.94 -16.03
C GLY A 98 -8.78 -8.30 -16.67
N THR A 99 -9.49 -7.44 -15.94
CA THR A 99 -10.67 -6.71 -16.44
C THR A 99 -10.27 -5.60 -17.41
N ILE A 100 -9.08 -5.01 -17.23
CA ILE A 100 -8.54 -3.95 -18.09
C ILE A 100 -7.08 -4.27 -18.45
N PRO A 101 -6.65 -4.07 -19.71
CA PRO A 101 -5.25 -4.22 -20.09
C PRO A 101 -4.37 -3.10 -19.48
N SER A 102 -3.15 -3.45 -19.12
CA SER A 102 -2.11 -2.48 -18.76
C SER A 102 -1.19 -2.18 -19.96
N ASN A 103 -0.42 -1.09 -19.87
CA ASN A 103 0.69 -0.84 -20.76
C ASN A 103 1.63 -2.07 -20.82
N PRO A 104 2.04 -2.53 -22.02
CA PRO A 104 2.94 -3.68 -22.21
C PRO A 104 4.24 -3.64 -21.40
N GLN A 105 4.76 -2.45 -21.09
CA GLN A 105 5.96 -2.29 -20.26
C GLN A 105 5.83 -2.93 -18.86
N ASN A 106 4.59 -3.04 -18.35
CA ASN A 106 4.31 -3.64 -17.04
C ASN A 106 4.03 -5.14 -17.12
N PHE A 107 4.11 -5.77 -18.29
CA PHE A 107 3.70 -7.17 -18.50
C PHE A 107 4.42 -8.14 -17.54
N TYR A 108 5.74 -8.07 -17.47
CA TYR A 108 6.53 -8.96 -16.60
C TYR A 108 6.28 -8.71 -15.12
N LEU A 109 6.13 -7.44 -14.72
CA LEU A 109 5.80 -7.05 -13.35
C LEU A 109 4.44 -7.59 -12.92
N ILE A 110 3.42 -7.44 -13.77
CA ILE A 110 2.07 -7.98 -13.52
C ILE A 110 2.10 -9.50 -13.46
N ARG A 111 2.86 -10.15 -14.35
CA ARG A 111 3.02 -11.61 -14.34
C ARG A 111 3.64 -12.09 -13.03
N GLU A 112 4.64 -11.40 -12.51
CA GLU A 112 5.28 -11.72 -11.23
C GLU A 112 4.33 -11.50 -10.06
N ILE A 113 3.59 -10.39 -10.02
CA ILE A 113 2.54 -10.14 -9.00
C ILE A 113 1.52 -11.27 -9.00
N LYS A 114 1.02 -11.66 -10.18
CA LYS A 114 0.07 -12.77 -10.36
C LYS A 114 0.65 -14.09 -9.86
N HIS A 115 1.94 -14.33 -10.10
CA HIS A 115 2.63 -15.51 -9.60
C HIS A 115 2.68 -15.53 -8.06
N TYR A 116 3.05 -14.42 -7.41
CA TYR A 116 3.05 -14.35 -5.94
C TYR A 116 1.67 -14.62 -5.36
N ILE A 117 0.64 -13.91 -5.81
CA ILE A 117 -0.73 -14.06 -5.28
C ILE A 117 -1.32 -15.44 -5.56
N SER A 118 -0.97 -16.09 -6.68
CA SER A 118 -1.44 -17.46 -6.97
C SER A 118 -0.92 -18.51 -5.97
N SER A 119 0.14 -18.19 -5.22
CA SER A 119 0.73 -19.06 -4.20
C SER A 119 0.28 -18.72 -2.77
N MET A 120 -0.64 -17.75 -2.62
CA MET A 120 -1.12 -17.24 -1.34
C MET A 120 -2.64 -17.39 -1.26
N ASN A 121 -3.17 -17.54 -0.04
CA ASN A 121 -4.56 -17.27 0.24
C ASN A 121 -4.73 -15.75 0.39
N PHE A 122 -5.32 -15.09 -0.60
CA PHE A 122 -5.36 -13.63 -0.66
C PHE A 122 -6.76 -13.04 -0.80
N PHE A 123 -6.91 -11.83 -0.26
CA PHE A 123 -7.99 -10.92 -0.59
C PHE A 123 -7.37 -9.62 -1.07
N ILE A 124 -7.93 -9.00 -2.12
CA ILE A 124 -7.52 -7.67 -2.56
C ILE A 124 -8.71 -6.72 -2.52
N SER A 125 -8.53 -5.55 -1.91
CA SER A 125 -9.56 -4.52 -1.83
C SER A 125 -8.98 -3.14 -2.04
N HIS A 126 -9.84 -2.24 -2.52
CA HIS A 126 -9.52 -0.82 -2.60
C HIS A 126 -9.58 -0.17 -1.22
N SER A 127 -8.55 0.59 -0.86
CA SER A 127 -8.55 1.50 0.28
C SER A 127 -8.78 2.93 -0.18
N TYR A 128 -9.52 3.72 0.59
CA TYR A 128 -9.44 5.17 0.43
C TYR A 128 -8.03 5.63 0.84
N ARG A 129 -7.51 6.69 0.20
CA ARG A 129 -6.15 7.21 0.48
C ARG A 129 -5.98 7.56 1.95
N GLU A 130 -7.03 8.07 2.57
CA GLU A 130 -7.06 8.44 3.98
C GLU A 130 -6.84 7.24 4.92
N ALA A 131 -7.26 6.03 4.53
CA ALA A 131 -6.96 4.79 5.27
C ALA A 131 -5.62 4.15 4.87
N ASN A 132 -4.92 4.71 3.88
CA ASN A 132 -3.64 4.20 3.36
C ASN A 132 -2.44 5.10 3.70
N VAL A 133 -2.60 6.06 4.64
CA VAL A 133 -1.61 7.13 4.91
C VAL A 133 -0.22 6.61 5.28
N CYS A 134 -0.11 5.46 5.95
CA CYS A 134 1.19 4.88 6.27
C CYS A 134 1.95 4.47 5.00
N ALA A 135 1.27 3.87 4.03
CA ALA A 135 1.88 3.46 2.77
C ALA A 135 2.22 4.67 1.89
N ASP A 136 1.34 5.67 1.82
CA ASP A 136 1.60 6.94 1.11
C ASP A 136 2.80 7.70 1.69
N TRP A 137 2.91 7.77 3.02
CA TRP A 137 4.07 8.39 3.66
C TRP A 137 5.37 7.65 3.29
N LEU A 138 5.33 6.32 3.25
CA LEU A 138 6.48 5.50 2.86
C LEU A 138 6.82 5.65 1.37
N ALA A 139 5.81 5.78 0.50
CA ALA A 139 6.00 5.98 -0.93
C ALA A 139 6.64 7.35 -1.22
N LYS A 140 6.18 8.39 -0.51
CA LYS A 140 6.80 9.72 -0.52
C LYS A 140 8.23 9.71 0.02
N LYS A 141 8.50 8.93 1.08
CA LYS A 141 9.88 8.71 1.54
C LYS A 141 10.71 8.07 0.42
N GLY A 142 10.16 7.07 -0.27
CA GLY A 142 10.80 6.39 -1.41
C GLY A 142 11.25 7.34 -2.52
N CYS A 143 10.47 8.39 -2.81
CA CYS A 143 10.82 9.43 -3.78
C CYS A 143 12.11 10.20 -3.46
N SER A 144 12.58 10.15 -2.20
CA SER A 144 13.79 10.84 -1.73
C SER A 144 14.97 9.90 -1.48
N LEU A 145 14.78 8.59 -1.68
CA LEU A 145 15.82 7.59 -1.46
C LEU A 145 16.69 7.38 -2.70
N THR A 146 17.91 6.87 -2.50
CA THR A 146 18.77 6.39 -3.58
C THR A 146 18.72 4.87 -3.72
N ASN A 147 18.38 4.16 -2.65
CA ASN A 147 18.30 2.71 -2.61
C ASN A 147 17.04 2.25 -1.88
N TYR A 148 16.67 0.99 -2.10
CA TYR A 148 15.63 0.31 -1.33
C TYR A 148 16.01 0.25 0.16
N GLU A 149 15.03 0.51 1.04
CA GLU A 149 15.18 0.41 2.49
C GLU A 149 14.09 -0.49 3.10
N ASP A 150 14.52 -1.54 3.80
CA ASP A 150 13.71 -2.17 4.85
C ASP A 150 13.79 -1.31 6.11
N LEU A 151 12.64 -0.92 6.67
CA LEU A 151 12.61 -0.13 7.90
C LEU A 151 12.77 -1.01 9.13
N ASP A 152 13.56 -0.55 10.11
CA ASP A 152 13.59 -1.15 11.44
C ASP A 152 12.28 -0.87 12.19
N ILE A 153 11.45 -1.91 12.31
CA ILE A 153 10.16 -1.86 12.98
C ILE A 153 10.26 -1.54 14.49
N ARG A 154 11.44 -1.70 15.10
CA ARG A 154 11.69 -1.34 16.50
C ARG A 154 11.96 0.17 16.65
N MET A 155 12.40 0.82 15.58
CA MET A 155 12.82 2.22 15.55
C MET A 155 12.10 3.01 14.44
N LEU A 156 10.78 2.83 14.32
CA LEU A 156 9.99 3.60 13.36
C LEU A 156 10.10 5.11 13.62
N ASN A 157 10.16 5.88 12.52
CA ASN A 157 10.08 7.33 12.57
C ASN A 157 8.86 7.78 13.40
N PRO A 158 8.97 8.80 14.27
CA PRO A 158 7.88 9.23 15.15
C PRO A 158 6.56 9.53 14.43
N ILE A 159 6.63 10.11 13.23
CA ILE A 159 5.46 10.45 12.42
C ILE A 159 4.75 9.17 11.94
N LEU A 160 5.51 8.23 11.37
CA LEU A 160 4.98 6.93 10.95
C LEU A 160 4.43 6.12 12.14
N LYS A 161 5.15 6.11 13.27
CA LYS A 161 4.70 5.46 14.50
C LYS A 161 3.39 6.05 15.02
N GLY A 162 3.24 7.38 14.93
CA GLY A 162 1.99 8.08 15.24
C GLY A 162 0.83 7.59 14.38
N MET A 163 1.00 7.56 13.05
CA MET A 163 -0.03 7.07 12.12
C MET A 163 -0.42 5.60 12.40
N VAL A 164 0.57 4.73 12.59
CA VAL A 164 0.34 3.32 12.95
C VAL A 164 -0.47 3.20 14.23
N ASN A 165 -0.18 4.01 15.25
CA ASN A 165 -0.91 3.98 16.51
C ASN A 165 -2.35 4.50 16.38
N LEU A 166 -2.58 5.52 15.55
CA LEU A 166 -3.93 6.02 15.25
C LEU A 166 -4.77 4.96 14.52
N ASP A 167 -4.21 4.34 13.49
CA ASP A 167 -4.81 3.20 12.78
C ASP A 167 -5.13 2.06 13.75
N LYS A 168 -4.18 1.71 14.63
CA LYS A 168 -4.34 0.65 15.63
C LYS A 168 -5.43 0.99 16.66
N ALA A 169 -5.59 2.26 17.02
CA ALA A 169 -6.67 2.73 17.89
C ALA A 169 -8.03 2.82 17.18
N GLY A 170 -8.06 2.63 15.86
CA GLY A 170 -9.28 2.74 15.05
C GLY A 170 -9.72 4.19 14.86
N MET A 171 -8.80 5.16 14.95
CA MET A 171 -9.13 6.56 14.77
C MET A 171 -9.59 6.83 13.33
N PRO A 172 -10.66 7.60 13.15
CA PRO A 172 -11.17 7.94 11.83
C PRO A 172 -10.35 9.02 11.14
N TYR A 173 -10.35 8.96 9.82
CA TYR A 173 -9.98 10.04 8.92
C TYR A 173 -11.25 10.61 8.27
N ILE A 174 -11.20 11.89 7.93
CA ILE A 174 -12.28 12.60 7.26
C ILE A 174 -11.98 12.61 5.76
N ARG A 175 -12.94 12.15 4.97
CA ARG A 175 -12.93 12.26 3.52
C ARG A 175 -14.02 13.24 3.09
N ASN A 176 -13.62 14.26 2.34
CA ASN A 176 -14.55 15.15 1.65
C ASN A 176 -15.01 14.45 0.37
N VAL A 177 -16.31 14.27 0.22
CA VAL A 177 -16.95 13.61 -0.95
C VAL A 177 -17.27 14.62 -2.03
#